data_AF-A0A381YQI9-F1
#
_entry.id   AF-A0A381YQI9-F1
#
_cell.length_a   1.000
_cell.length_b   1.000
_cell.length_c   1.000
_cell.angle_alpha   90.00
_cell.angle_beta   90.00
_cell.angle_gamma   90.00
#
_symmetry.space_group_name_H-M   'P 1'
#
loop_
_entity.id
_entity.type
_entity.pdbx_description
1 polymer ?
#
loop_
_entity_poly.entity_id
_entity_poly.type
_entity_poly.pdbx_seq_one_letter_code
_entity_poly.pdbx_strand_id
1 'polypeptide(L)'
;MITDFLHNYEDAEKSFVSNQEWWIISGSVKVQIFLTSLDQNAELIVASNLFQYPNPIPEINEYVLKLNGTLKLKGVSFGIRNKHLILSYVRPVEGLDQEELEWIIACIAVIADEYDDFLIEKFNI
;
A
#
# COMPACT_ATOMS: atom_id res chain seq x y z
N MET A 1 3.37 -3.84 18.64
CA MET A 1 3.81 -2.73 17.77
C MET A 1 2.72 -2.31 16.78
N ILE A 2 2.42 -3.04 15.69
CA ILE A 2 1.41 -2.60 14.68
C ILE A 2 0.03 -2.42 15.31
N THR A 3 -0.39 -3.36 16.15
CA THR A 3 -1.67 -3.26 16.87
C THR A 3 -1.71 -2.04 17.79
N ASP A 4 -0.64 -1.79 18.54
CA ASP A 4 -0.56 -0.66 19.48
C ASP A 4 -0.55 0.68 18.73
N PHE A 5 0.20 0.75 17.62
CA PHE A 5 0.21 1.87 16.70
C PHE A 5 -1.20 2.19 16.20
N LEU A 6 -1.91 1.19 15.67
CA LEU A 6 -3.28 1.39 15.17
C LEU A 6 -4.26 1.80 16.27
N HIS A 7 -4.08 1.37 17.52
CA HIS A 7 -4.90 1.85 18.62
C HIS A 7 -4.71 3.36 18.86
N ASN A 8 -3.47 3.83 18.83
CA ASN A 8 -3.12 5.24 19.06
C ASN A 8 -3.46 6.18 17.88
N TYR A 9 -3.77 5.63 16.71
CA TYR A 9 -4.22 6.41 15.56
C TYR A 9 -5.71 6.81 15.74
N GLU A 10 -5.98 7.79 16.58
CA GLU A 10 -7.33 8.27 16.93
C GLU A 10 -8.10 8.76 15.68
N ASP A 11 -9.43 8.62 15.70
CA ASP A 11 -10.39 9.03 14.65
C ASP A 11 -10.35 8.34 13.27
N ALA A 12 -9.44 7.39 13.01
CA ALA A 12 -9.44 6.63 11.76
C ALA A 12 -10.31 5.36 11.82
N GLU A 13 -11.09 5.11 10.76
CA GLU A 13 -11.75 3.81 10.55
C GLU A 13 -10.68 2.73 10.33
N LYS A 14 -10.69 1.67 11.15
CA LYS A 14 -9.65 0.64 11.18
C LYS A 14 -10.19 -0.69 11.66
N SER A 15 -9.50 -1.79 11.32
CA SER A 15 -9.83 -3.12 11.82
C SER A 15 -8.63 -4.04 11.93
N PHE A 16 -8.81 -5.03 12.81
CA PHE A 16 -7.89 -6.09 13.14
C PHE A 16 -8.48 -7.38 12.59
N VAL A 17 -7.99 -7.83 11.44
CA VAL A 17 -8.56 -9.00 10.72
C VAL A 17 -8.01 -10.28 11.32
N SER A 18 -6.72 -10.30 11.62
CA SER A 18 -6.04 -11.42 12.27
C SER A 18 -4.78 -10.94 13.00
N ASN A 19 -4.03 -11.88 13.58
CA ASN A 19 -2.73 -11.58 14.21
C ASN A 19 -1.65 -11.12 13.21
N GLN A 20 -1.92 -11.22 11.91
CA GLN A 20 -1.00 -10.86 10.83
C GLN A 20 -1.61 -9.85 9.86
N GLU A 21 -2.86 -9.41 10.04
CA GLU A 21 -3.57 -8.62 9.06
C GLU A 21 -4.40 -7.51 9.69
N TRP A 22 -4.24 -6.30 9.17
CA TRP A 22 -4.90 -5.08 9.60
C TRP A 22 -5.31 -4.24 8.39
N TRP A 23 -6.23 -3.31 8.61
CA TRP A 23 -6.45 -2.21 7.67
C TRP A 23 -6.83 -0.92 8.40
N ILE A 24 -6.55 0.19 7.76
CA ILE A 24 -6.89 1.54 8.19
C ILE A 24 -7.33 2.38 6.99
N ILE A 25 -8.29 3.28 7.20
CA ILE A 25 -8.64 4.34 6.26
C ILE A 25 -7.83 5.59 6.59
N SER A 26 -7.06 6.08 5.63
CA SER A 26 -6.30 7.31 5.72
C SER A 26 -6.76 8.26 4.62
N GLY A 27 -7.61 9.24 4.98
CA GLY A 27 -8.32 10.05 3.99
C GLY A 27 -9.40 9.24 3.28
N SER A 28 -9.34 9.19 1.95
CA SER A 28 -10.18 8.36 1.07
C SER A 28 -9.64 6.92 0.90
N VAL A 29 -8.37 6.71 1.25
CA VAL A 29 -7.61 5.51 0.87
C VAL A 29 -7.69 4.44 1.94
N LYS A 30 -8.04 3.22 1.53
CA LYS A 30 -7.90 2.03 2.37
C LYS A 30 -6.49 1.46 2.27
N VAL A 31 -5.77 1.48 3.37
CA VAL A 31 -4.43 0.89 3.51
C VAL A 31 -4.54 -0.45 4.23
N GLN A 32 -4.04 -1.50 3.60
CA GLN A 32 -3.94 -2.85 4.15
C GLN A 32 -2.51 -3.08 4.64
N ILE A 33 -2.39 -3.65 5.83
CA ILE A 33 -1.11 -3.94 6.46
C ILE A 33 -1.11 -5.42 6.81
N PHE A 34 -0.09 -6.17 6.39
CA PHE A 34 0.02 -7.57 6.77
C PHE A 34 1.46 -8.06 6.87
N LEU A 35 1.65 -9.12 7.65
CA LEU A 35 2.91 -9.83 7.80
C LEU A 35 2.87 -11.13 6.99
N THR A 36 3.96 -11.47 6.32
CA THR A 36 4.05 -12.73 5.54
C THR A 36 4.12 -13.97 6.44
N SER A 37 4.69 -13.84 7.64
CA SER A 37 4.76 -14.87 8.67
C SER A 37 4.79 -14.23 10.07
N LEU A 38 4.85 -15.07 11.11
CA LEU A 38 5.10 -14.66 12.50
C LEU A 38 6.51 -15.02 12.98
N ASP A 39 7.41 -15.40 12.07
CA ASP A 39 8.78 -15.79 12.40
C ASP A 39 9.78 -14.64 12.14
N GLN A 40 11.07 -14.94 12.33
CA GLN A 40 12.15 -13.95 12.25
C GLN A 40 12.39 -13.44 10.82
N ASN A 41 11.90 -14.15 9.80
CA ASN A 41 12.02 -13.77 8.39
C ASN A 41 10.74 -13.11 7.87
N ALA A 42 9.85 -12.67 8.77
CA ALA A 42 8.62 -11.99 8.39
C ALA A 42 8.93 -10.70 7.60
N GLU A 43 8.17 -10.50 6.54
CA GLU A 43 8.13 -9.25 5.79
C GLU A 43 6.85 -8.50 6.15
N LEU A 44 7.00 -7.19 6.33
CA LEU A 44 5.89 -6.26 6.36
C LEU A 44 5.48 -5.94 4.93
N ILE A 45 4.20 -6.08 4.64
CA ILE A 45 3.57 -5.62 3.41
C ILE A 45 2.53 -4.56 3.78
N VAL A 46 2.69 -3.36 3.24
CA VAL A 46 1.71 -2.28 3.31
C VAL A 46 1.22 -1.99 1.90
N ALA A 47 -0.08 -2.08 1.65
CA ALA A 47 -0.62 -1.99 0.31
C ALA A 47 -1.95 -1.24 0.25
N SER A 48 -2.27 -0.70 -0.91
CA SER A 48 -3.59 -0.15 -1.21
C SER A 48 -4.03 -0.52 -2.62
N ASN A 49 -5.33 -0.76 -2.80
CA ASN A 49 -5.93 -0.96 -4.12
C ASN A 49 -6.30 0.40 -4.69
N LEU A 50 -5.88 0.67 -5.93
CA LEU A 50 -6.26 1.90 -6.64
C LEU A 50 -7.64 1.70 -7.28
N PHE A 51 -7.73 0.78 -8.24
CA PHE A 51 -8.97 0.49 -8.95
C PHE A 51 -8.98 -0.94 -9.50
N GLN A 52 -10.17 -1.40 -9.89
CA GLN A 52 -10.33 -2.68 -10.56
C GLN A 52 -9.63 -2.64 -11.92
N TYR A 53 -8.82 -3.65 -12.16
CA TYR A 53 -8.01 -3.81 -13.34
C TYR A 53 -8.16 -5.25 -13.88
N PRO A 54 -9.34 -5.58 -14.43
CA PRO A 54 -9.67 -6.95 -14.82
C PRO A 54 -8.91 -7.44 -16.04
N ASN A 55 -8.56 -6.53 -16.95
CA ASN A 55 -7.82 -6.82 -18.16
C ASN A 55 -6.59 -5.89 -18.22
N PRO A 56 -5.37 -6.44 -18.37
CA PRO A 56 -4.18 -5.63 -18.53
C PRO A 56 -4.25 -4.75 -19.79
N ILE A 57 -3.98 -3.46 -19.62
CA ILE A 57 -3.88 -2.44 -20.65
C ILE A 57 -2.38 -2.13 -20.83
N PRO A 58 -1.76 -2.53 -21.96
CA PRO A 58 -0.31 -2.43 -22.16
C PRO A 58 0.28 -1.04 -21.87
N GLU A 59 -0.42 0.02 -22.25
CA GLU A 59 0.01 1.41 -22.07
C GLU A 59 0.09 1.80 -20.59
N ILE A 60 -0.88 1.36 -19.78
CA ILE A 60 -0.87 1.58 -18.34
C ILE A 60 0.25 0.77 -17.70
N ASN A 61 0.39 -0.51 -18.07
CA ASN A 61 1.44 -1.39 -17.56
C ASN A 61 2.84 -0.81 -17.83
N GLU A 62 3.11 -0.38 -19.06
CA GLU A 62 4.38 0.22 -19.41
C GLU A 62 4.63 1.50 -18.59
N TYR A 63 3.60 2.33 -18.41
CA TYR A 63 3.71 3.56 -17.64
C TYR A 63 4.04 3.30 -16.16
N VAL A 64 3.29 2.43 -15.49
CA VAL A 64 3.50 2.14 -14.06
C VAL A 64 4.81 1.39 -13.81
N LEU A 65 5.23 0.52 -14.74
CA LEU A 65 6.53 -0.15 -14.65
C LEU A 65 7.70 0.84 -14.79
N LYS A 66 7.57 1.87 -15.65
CA LYS A 66 8.57 2.95 -15.72
C LYS A 66 8.61 3.75 -14.42
N LEU A 67 7.47 4.00 -13.78
CA LEU A 67 7.42 4.69 -12.48
C LEU A 67 8.10 3.88 -11.36
N ASN A 68 7.89 2.56 -11.33
CA ASN A 68 8.59 1.66 -10.40
C ASN A 68 10.12 1.74 -10.53
N GLY A 69 10.64 2.00 -11.73
CA GLY A 69 12.07 2.21 -11.96
C GLY A 69 12.62 3.57 -11.50
N THR A 70 11.81 4.42 -10.88
CA THR A 70 12.20 5.77 -10.44
C THR A 70 12.22 5.92 -8.93
N LEU A 71 12.94 6.92 -8.43
CA LEU A 71 12.95 7.27 -7.00
C LEU A 71 11.69 8.06 -6.55
N LYS A 72 10.74 8.33 -7.45
CA LYS A 72 9.57 9.16 -7.16
C LYS A 72 8.61 8.52 -6.16
N LEU A 73 8.54 7.19 -6.15
CA LEU A 73 7.59 6.43 -5.33
C LEU A 73 8.11 6.11 -3.93
N LYS A 74 9.30 6.60 -3.53
CA LYS A 74 9.84 6.44 -2.17
C LYS A 74 9.82 5.00 -1.64
N GLY A 75 10.13 4.02 -2.49
CA GLY A 75 10.11 2.60 -2.14
C GLY A 75 8.76 1.89 -2.34
N VAL A 76 7.68 2.65 -2.59
CA VAL A 76 6.41 2.09 -3.04
C VAL A 76 6.53 1.62 -4.49
N SER A 77 5.86 0.53 -4.83
CA SER A 77 5.81 -0.02 -6.19
C SER A 77 4.37 -0.34 -6.59
N PHE A 78 4.04 -0.06 -7.86
CA PHE A 78 2.84 -0.56 -8.50
C PHE A 78 2.93 -2.07 -8.74
N GLY A 79 1.81 -2.75 -8.59
CA GLY A 79 1.65 -4.16 -8.91
C GLY A 79 0.23 -4.49 -9.34
N ILE A 80 0.01 -5.73 -9.77
CA ILE A 80 -1.33 -6.24 -10.08
C ILE A 80 -1.60 -7.43 -9.16
N ARG A 81 -2.69 -7.36 -8.40
CA ARG A 81 -3.13 -8.45 -7.50
C ARG A 81 -4.63 -8.59 -7.56
N ASN A 82 -5.12 -9.82 -7.71
CA ASN A 82 -6.56 -10.13 -7.72
C ASN A 82 -7.38 -9.18 -8.61
N LYS A 83 -6.91 -8.94 -9.84
CA LYS A 83 -7.57 -8.04 -10.80
C LYS A 83 -7.70 -6.59 -10.30
N HIS A 84 -6.78 -6.12 -9.47
CA HIS A 84 -6.67 -4.72 -9.08
C HIS A 84 -5.26 -4.23 -9.40
N LEU A 85 -5.16 -2.98 -9.83
CA LEU A 85 -3.90 -2.26 -9.76
C LEU A 85 -3.70 -1.83 -8.30
N ILE A 86 -2.54 -2.15 -7.74
CA ILE A 86 -2.22 -1.90 -6.34
C ILE A 86 -0.94 -1.09 -6.22
N LEU A 87 -0.80 -0.37 -5.13
CA LEU A 87 0.48 0.10 -4.61
C LEU A 87 0.88 -0.76 -3.43
N SER A 88 2.17 -1.04 -3.31
CA SER A 88 2.69 -1.81 -2.19
C SER A 88 4.08 -1.35 -1.78
N TYR A 89 4.35 -1.44 -0.49
CA TYR A 89 5.65 -1.31 0.13
C TYR A 89 5.95 -2.63 0.83
N VAL A 90 7.12 -3.22 0.57
CA VAL A 90 7.54 -4.50 1.13
C VAL A 90 8.92 -4.36 1.74
N ARG A 91 9.09 -4.82 2.97
CA ARG A 91 10.40 -4.89 3.62
C ARG A 91 10.45 -5.94 4.74
N PRO A 92 11.65 -6.38 5.15
CA PRO A 92 11.81 -7.15 6.38
C PRO A 92 11.30 -6.38 7.61
N VAL A 93 10.71 -7.10 8.57
CA VAL A 93 10.31 -6.54 9.88
C VAL A 93 11.52 -6.24 10.77
N GLU A 94 12.66 -6.89 10.52
CA GLU A 94 13.90 -6.61 11.25
C GLU A 94 14.27 -5.13 11.15
N GLY A 95 14.49 -4.50 12.31
CA GLY A 95 14.83 -3.08 12.42
C GLY A 95 13.69 -2.12 12.08
N LEU A 96 12.44 -2.58 11.94
CA LEU A 96 11.28 -1.70 11.78
C LEU A 96 10.93 -1.05 13.12
N ASP A 97 10.90 0.28 13.15
CA ASP A 97 10.37 1.05 14.27
C ASP A 97 8.99 1.64 13.95
N GLN A 98 8.40 2.31 14.94
CA GLN A 98 7.06 2.88 14.82
C GLN A 98 7.02 4.08 13.87
N GLU A 99 8.01 4.97 13.91
CA GLU A 99 8.05 6.17 13.06
C GLU A 99 8.15 5.78 11.59
N GLU A 100 8.91 4.72 11.29
CA GLU A 100 9.02 4.21 9.94
C GLU A 100 7.73 3.52 9.47
N LEU A 101 7.06 2.76 10.34
CA LEU A 101 5.74 2.19 10.00
C LEU A 101 4.72 3.29 9.68
N GLU A 102 4.69 4.35 10.50
CA GLU A 102 3.86 5.53 10.29
C GLU A 102 4.15 6.18 8.93
N TRP A 103 5.43 6.37 8.64
CA TRP A 103 5.88 6.95 7.38
C TRP A 103 5.51 6.09 6.16
N ILE A 104 5.63 4.77 6.25
CA ILE A 104 5.26 3.85 5.17
C ILE A 104 3.76 3.95 4.89
N ILE A 105 2.93 3.92 5.93
CA ILE A 105 1.46 4.02 5.80
C ILE A 105 1.08 5.37 5.16
N ALA A 106 1.68 6.47 5.63
CA ALA A 106 1.45 7.80 5.08
C ALA A 106 1.89 7.89 3.60
N CYS A 107 3.04 7.30 3.24
CA CYS A 107 3.51 7.28 1.86
C CYS A 107 2.55 6.52 0.93
N ILE A 108 2.08 5.34 1.34
CA ILE A 108 1.10 4.58 0.57
C ILE A 108 -0.19 5.37 0.39
N ALA A 109 -0.71 5.99 1.46
CA ALA A 109 -1.95 6.77 1.40
C ALA A 109 -1.84 7.96 0.44
N VAL A 110 -0.76 8.76 0.55
CA VAL A 110 -0.55 9.95 -0.31
C VAL A 110 -0.38 9.55 -1.77
N ILE A 111 0.42 8.52 -2.05
CA ILE A 111 0.65 8.09 -3.44
C ILE A 111 -0.61 7.43 -4.01
N ALA A 112 -1.39 6.70 -3.21
CA ALA A 112 -2.62 6.10 -3.68
C ALA A 112 -3.66 7.17 -4.09
N ASP A 113 -3.86 8.18 -3.24
CA ASP A 113 -4.78 9.31 -3.50
C ASP A 113 -4.30 10.20 -4.67
N GLU A 114 -3.00 10.23 -4.96
CA GLU A 114 -2.48 10.96 -6.13
C GLU A 114 -2.73 10.20 -7.44
N TYR A 115 -2.60 8.87 -7.42
CA TYR A 115 -2.54 8.07 -8.65
C TYR A 115 -3.84 7.35 -9.00
N ASP A 116 -4.80 7.21 -8.08
CA ASP A 116 -6.09 6.57 -8.38
C ASP A 116 -6.86 7.33 -9.46
N ASP A 117 -7.20 8.60 -9.21
CA ASP A 117 -7.93 9.46 -10.14
C ASP A 117 -7.05 9.84 -11.35
N PHE A 118 -5.77 10.14 -11.12
CA PHE A 118 -4.86 10.54 -12.20
C PHE A 118 -4.71 9.46 -13.29
N LEU A 119 -4.57 8.18 -12.92
CA LEU A 119 -4.44 7.11 -13.90
C LEU A 119 -5.76 6.86 -14.62
N ILE A 120 -6.88 6.95 -13.92
CA ILE A 120 -8.21 6.85 -14.52
C ILE A 120 -8.41 7.94 -15.59
N GLU A 121 -8.13 9.19 -15.24
CA GLU A 121 -8.24 10.33 -16.16
C GLU A 121 -7.26 10.23 -17.34
N LYS A 122 -5.99 9.91 -17.06
CA LYS A 122 -4.92 9.86 -18.06
C LYS A 122 -5.18 8.83 -19.15
N PHE A 123 -5.76 7.70 -18.78
CA PHE A 123 -5.99 6.57 -19.69
C PHE A 123 -7.47 6.37 -20.07
N ASN A 124 -8.37 7.19 -19.52
CA ASN A 124 -9.80 7.22 -19.81
C ASN A 124 -10.46 5.83 -19.64
N ILE A 125 -10.32 5.27 -18.44
CA ILE A 125 -10.81 3.93 -18.04
C ILE A 125 -11.97 3.99 -17.05
#